data_AF-A0A8I1TZK8-F1
#
_entry.id   AF-A0A8I1TZK8-F1
#
_cell.length_a   1.000
_cell.length_b   1.000
_cell.length_c   1.000
_cell.angle_alpha   90.00
_cell.angle_beta   90.00
_cell.angle_gamma   90.00
#
_symmetry.space_group_name_H-M   'P 1'
#
loop_
_entity.id
_entity.type
_entity.pdbx_description
1 polymer ?
#
loop_
_entity_poly.entity_id
_entity_poly.type
_entity_poly.pdbx_seq_one_letter_code
_entity_poly.pdbx_strand_id
1 'polypeptide(L)'
;MTAHATPVSRHRAHGIGGALAALVLALTGCATEAPASTAPSATASIAATAEPVAAQGLSAEPVSGTGRVEFPGMDFPIPAGAQSLLLVFECDGSSPFSVELGGSMMLQQSPLYGTCGDTADLLFPVLAATQPKLTVYVDEGVAWTATPLFSTDPFPTETSLASDCSAFAAVYSAYLNADQGYGPYKAFGEDEWARRVGAATDDLAALAASSTSSIAPALVELHESVITTETALGAATPVAHEQIGVIMDACNVNQTPIVTSAEFGG
;
A
#
# COMPACT_ATOMS: atom_id res chain seq x y z
N MET A 1 44.57 -0.79 -56.38
CA MET A 1 44.92 0.07 -57.53
C MET A 1 43.63 0.58 -58.15
N THR A 2 43.56 1.91 -58.34
CA THR A 2 42.72 2.70 -59.28
C THR A 2 41.18 2.72 -59.13
N ALA A 3 40.70 3.63 -58.29
CA ALA A 3 40.12 4.96 -58.61
C ALA A 3 38.96 5.15 -59.62
N HIS A 4 37.95 5.91 -59.13
CA HIS A 4 37.14 6.99 -59.75
C HIS A 4 36.25 6.66 -60.98
N ALA A 5 35.06 7.24 -61.19
CA ALA A 5 34.56 8.57 -60.84
C ALA A 5 33.00 8.64 -60.82
N THR A 6 32.47 9.56 -60.02
CA THR A 6 31.14 10.18 -60.15
C THR A 6 31.14 11.23 -61.27
N PRO A 7 29.96 11.64 -61.77
CA PRO A 7 29.72 13.07 -61.98
C PRO A 7 28.40 13.56 -61.34
N VAL A 8 28.57 14.34 -60.27
CA VAL A 8 28.14 15.74 -60.06
C VAL A 8 27.02 16.33 -60.96
N SER A 9 25.88 16.58 -60.30
CA SER A 9 25.19 17.88 -60.08
C SER A 9 24.59 18.67 -61.25
N ARG A 10 23.38 19.22 -61.01
CA ARG A 10 23.18 20.68 -60.88
C ARG A 10 21.79 21.04 -60.30
N HIS A 11 21.85 21.72 -59.15
CA HIS A 11 21.31 23.07 -58.86
C HIS A 11 19.83 23.36 -59.22
N ARG A 12 19.00 23.90 -58.32
CA ARG A 12 19.06 25.16 -57.53
C ARG A 12 17.66 25.26 -56.87
N ALA A 13 17.34 26.01 -55.83
CA ALA A 13 18.06 26.84 -54.87
C ALA A 13 17.00 27.46 -53.94
N HIS A 14 17.40 27.63 -52.66
CA HIS A 14 17.26 28.83 -51.85
C HIS A 14 15.87 29.36 -51.47
N GLY A 15 15.69 29.44 -50.15
CA GLY A 15 14.74 30.33 -49.50
C GLY A 15 15.00 30.43 -47.99
N ILE A 16 16.18 30.90 -47.58
CA ILE A 16 16.39 31.49 -46.24
C ILE A 16 16.50 33.00 -46.45
N GLY A 17 15.68 33.76 -45.73
CA GLY A 17 15.76 35.21 -45.68
C GLY A 17 14.80 35.72 -44.60
N GLY A 18 15.35 36.05 -43.43
CA GLY A 18 14.61 36.59 -42.30
C GLY A 18 14.20 38.06 -42.48
N ALA A 19 13.30 38.51 -41.62
CA ALA A 19 13.10 39.92 -41.32
C ALA A 19 12.82 40.06 -39.81
N LEU A 20 13.73 40.78 -39.16
CA LEU A 20 13.56 41.34 -37.83
C LEU A 20 12.46 42.40 -37.85
N ALA A 21 11.54 42.34 -36.89
CA ALA A 21 10.77 43.49 -36.46
C ALA A 21 10.84 43.54 -34.93
N ALA A 22 11.67 44.47 -34.44
CA ALA A 22 11.66 44.89 -33.06
C ALA A 22 10.43 45.75 -32.82
N LEU A 23 9.63 45.42 -31.80
CA LEU A 23 8.69 46.36 -31.21
C LEU A 23 8.92 46.40 -29.70
N VAL A 24 9.52 47.49 -29.26
CA VAL A 24 9.61 47.90 -27.86
C VAL A 24 8.24 48.47 -27.48
N LEU A 25 7.56 47.81 -26.55
CA LEU A 25 6.50 48.43 -25.75
C LEU A 25 6.90 48.29 -24.28
N ALA A 26 7.50 49.35 -23.77
CA ALA A 26 7.62 49.58 -22.34
C ALA A 26 6.21 49.91 -21.80
N LEU A 27 5.68 49.06 -20.93
CA LEU A 27 4.61 49.41 -20.01
C LEU A 27 5.07 49.11 -18.59
N THR A 28 5.04 50.18 -17.83
CA THR A 28 5.41 50.38 -16.44
C THR A 28 4.61 49.52 -15.47
N GLY A 29 5.32 48.95 -14.50
CA GLY A 29 4.92 48.90 -13.08
C GLY A 29 3.66 48.10 -12.71
N CYS A 30 3.87 46.94 -12.09
CA CYS A 30 3.44 46.75 -10.71
C CYS A 30 4.19 45.54 -10.13
N ALA A 31 5.10 45.82 -9.18
CA ALA A 31 5.60 44.79 -8.30
C ALA A 31 4.42 44.27 -7.47
N THR A 32 4.06 43.02 -7.67
CA THR A 32 3.22 42.27 -6.74
C THR A 32 3.84 40.90 -6.67
N GLU A 33 4.31 40.55 -5.47
CA GLU A 33 4.78 39.21 -5.13
C GLU A 33 3.84 38.16 -5.71
N ALA A 34 4.40 37.20 -6.44
CA ALA A 34 3.71 35.96 -6.71
C ALA A 34 3.39 35.34 -5.35
N PRO A 35 2.11 35.08 -4.98
CA PRO A 35 1.87 34.20 -3.88
C PRO A 35 2.41 32.83 -4.30
N ALA A 36 3.31 32.30 -3.48
CA ALA A 36 3.69 30.90 -3.54
C ALA A 36 2.40 30.08 -3.62
N SER A 37 2.25 29.32 -4.72
CA SER A 37 1.22 28.32 -4.86
C SER A 37 1.52 27.24 -3.83
N THR A 38 1.02 27.43 -2.62
CA THR A 38 0.90 26.42 -1.59
C THR A 38 -0.17 25.46 -2.09
N ALA A 39 0.26 24.46 -2.85
CA ALA A 39 -0.51 23.24 -2.96
C ALA A 39 -0.75 22.76 -1.52
N PRO A 40 -2.00 22.53 -1.08
CA PRO A 40 -2.20 21.79 0.15
C PRO A 40 -1.67 20.38 -0.13
N SER A 41 -0.53 20.04 0.49
CA SER A 41 -0.24 18.65 0.83
C SER A 41 -1.40 18.22 1.73
N ALA A 42 -2.37 17.54 1.12
CA ALA A 42 -3.37 16.80 1.86
C ALA A 42 -2.65 15.58 2.47
N THR A 43 -1.94 15.81 3.57
CA THR A 43 -1.66 14.74 4.53
C THR A 43 -3.02 14.36 5.09
N ALA A 44 -3.61 13.30 4.55
CA ALA A 44 -4.77 12.66 5.16
C ALA A 44 -4.33 12.09 6.51
N SER A 45 -4.42 12.91 7.56
CA SER A 45 -4.39 12.45 8.93
C SER A 45 -5.71 11.73 9.17
N ILE A 46 -5.70 10.41 9.05
CA ILE A 46 -6.80 9.56 9.49
C ILE A 46 -6.73 9.56 11.02
N ALA A 47 -7.26 10.61 11.63
CA ALA A 47 -7.49 10.65 13.06
C ALA A 47 -8.73 9.78 13.36
N ALA A 48 -8.52 8.47 13.50
CA ALA A 48 -9.44 7.64 14.24
C ALA A 48 -9.38 8.07 15.71
N THR A 49 -10.25 9.00 16.10
CA THR A 49 -10.46 9.32 17.52
C THR A 49 -11.33 8.22 18.12
N ALA A 50 -10.72 7.07 18.41
CA ALA A 50 -11.10 6.31 19.58
C ALA A 50 -10.20 6.82 20.70
N GLU A 51 -10.78 7.40 21.75
CA GLU A 51 -10.02 7.59 22.99
C GLU A 51 -9.38 6.24 23.37
N PRO A 52 -8.10 6.21 23.78
CA PRO A 52 -7.54 4.97 24.30
C PRO A 52 -8.35 4.63 25.53
N VAL A 53 -9.25 3.65 25.40
CA VAL A 53 -9.80 2.96 26.55
C VAL A 53 -8.58 2.33 27.18
N ALA A 54 -8.07 2.96 28.23
CA ALA A 54 -7.10 2.37 29.13
C ALA A 54 -7.78 1.11 29.68
N ALA A 55 -7.58 0.00 28.98
CA ALA A 55 -8.05 -1.29 29.40
C ALA A 55 -7.53 -1.52 30.81
N GLN A 56 -8.34 -2.12 31.66
CA GLN A 56 -7.95 -2.59 32.98
C GLN A 56 -6.89 -3.69 32.76
N GLY A 57 -5.65 -3.24 32.53
CA GLY A 57 -4.68 -3.98 31.73
C GLY A 57 -3.94 -5.00 32.58
N LEU A 58 -3.77 -6.19 32.02
CA LEU A 58 -2.81 -7.15 32.55
C LEU A 58 -1.43 -6.58 32.22
N SER A 59 -0.81 -5.87 33.16
CA SER A 59 0.47 -5.20 32.93
C SER A 59 1.57 -6.21 32.67
N ALA A 60 2.36 -5.98 31.62
CA ALA A 60 3.60 -6.69 31.37
C ALA A 60 4.73 -5.66 31.21
N GLU A 61 5.95 -6.09 31.51
CA GLU A 61 7.13 -5.22 31.40
C GLU A 61 7.42 -4.89 29.92
N PRO A 62 7.86 -3.66 29.60
CA PRO A 62 8.36 -3.33 28.27
C PRO A 62 9.50 -4.24 27.85
N VAL A 63 9.58 -4.52 26.55
CA VAL A 63 10.70 -5.24 25.93
C VAL A 63 11.41 -4.31 24.96
N SER A 64 12.74 -4.39 24.91
CA SER A 64 13.56 -3.54 24.03
C SER A 64 14.64 -4.36 23.35
N GLY A 65 15.13 -3.84 22.23
CA GLY A 65 16.21 -4.46 21.48
C GLY A 65 16.88 -3.51 20.50
N THR A 66 17.72 -4.08 19.63
CA THR A 66 18.40 -3.36 18.56
C THR A 66 18.50 -4.25 17.35
N GLY A 67 18.15 -3.74 16.18
CA GLY A 67 18.10 -4.54 14.95
C GLY A 67 16.97 -5.57 14.99
N ARG A 68 17.10 -6.58 14.13
CA ARG A 68 16.05 -7.57 13.88
C ARG A 68 15.97 -8.61 14.99
N VAL A 69 14.75 -9.08 15.23
CA VAL A 69 14.47 -10.29 16.01
C VAL A 69 13.88 -11.31 15.05
N GLU A 70 14.73 -12.21 14.55
CA GLU A 70 14.34 -13.24 13.57
C GLU A 70 13.55 -14.40 14.20
N PHE A 71 12.99 -15.27 13.35
CA PHE A 71 12.31 -16.50 13.78
C PHE A 71 13.22 -17.35 14.71
N PRO A 72 12.70 -17.86 15.84
CA PRO A 72 11.30 -17.96 16.25
C PRO A 72 10.75 -16.77 17.06
N GLY A 73 11.43 -15.62 17.05
CA GLY A 73 11.06 -14.46 17.87
C GLY A 73 11.65 -14.50 19.28
N MET A 74 11.60 -13.37 19.96
CA MET A 74 11.99 -13.27 21.38
C MET A 74 10.85 -13.69 22.30
N ASP A 75 11.17 -14.04 23.54
CA ASP A 75 10.16 -14.34 24.55
C ASP A 75 9.29 -13.11 24.83
N PHE A 76 7.98 -13.30 24.78
CA PHE A 76 6.99 -12.25 25.00
C PHE A 76 5.81 -12.83 25.79
N PRO A 77 5.90 -12.87 27.14
CA PRO A 77 4.91 -13.51 27.99
C PRO A 77 3.51 -12.89 27.83
N ILE A 78 2.51 -13.72 27.53
CA ILE A 78 1.12 -13.32 27.40
C ILE A 78 0.38 -13.70 28.69
N PRO A 79 -0.20 -12.74 29.44
CA PRO A 79 -1.00 -13.01 30.61
C PRO A 79 -2.21 -13.91 30.30
N ALA A 80 -2.54 -14.81 31.23
CA ALA A 80 -3.70 -15.67 31.08
C ALA A 80 -4.99 -14.84 30.99
N GLY A 81 -5.85 -15.18 30.02
CA GLY A 81 -7.12 -14.50 29.79
C GLY A 81 -7.04 -13.24 28.91
N ALA A 82 -5.86 -12.84 28.46
CA ALA A 82 -5.73 -11.79 27.45
C ALA A 82 -6.42 -12.21 26.14
N GLN A 83 -7.21 -11.29 25.56
CA GLN A 83 -7.91 -11.47 24.29
C GLN A 83 -7.49 -10.43 23.24
N SER A 84 -6.85 -9.34 23.66
CA SER A 84 -6.23 -8.37 22.77
C SER A 84 -4.98 -7.75 23.42
N LEU A 85 -4.11 -7.21 22.57
CA LEU A 85 -2.87 -6.53 22.96
C LEU A 85 -2.78 -5.23 22.18
N LEU A 86 -2.71 -4.09 22.88
CA LEU A 86 -2.16 -2.87 22.31
C LEU A 86 -0.66 -2.84 22.61
N LEU A 87 0.17 -2.82 21.58
CA LEU A 87 1.61 -2.71 21.69
C LEU A 87 2.03 -1.32 21.25
N VAL A 88 2.45 -0.49 22.21
CA VAL A 88 3.01 0.83 21.93
C VAL A 88 4.47 0.62 21.52
N PHE A 89 4.75 0.81 20.24
CA PHE A 89 6.04 0.52 19.62
C PHE A 89 6.78 1.80 19.26
N GLU A 90 8.06 1.86 19.59
CA GLU A 90 8.94 2.98 19.32
C GLU A 90 10.24 2.46 18.72
N CYS A 91 10.73 3.13 17.69
CA CYS A 91 12.05 2.86 17.12
C CYS A 91 12.70 4.13 16.59
N ASP A 92 14.03 4.17 16.67
CA ASP A 92 14.81 5.33 16.27
C ASP A 92 14.93 5.48 14.75
N GLY A 93 15.00 6.71 14.26
CA GLY A 93 15.28 7.01 12.86
C GLY A 93 14.02 7.13 12.00
N SER A 94 14.07 6.60 10.78
CA SER A 94 12.99 6.73 9.79
C SER A 94 12.88 5.50 8.88
N SER A 95 13.43 4.37 9.32
CA SER A 95 13.33 3.11 8.58
C SER A 95 11.94 2.50 8.73
N PRO A 96 11.46 1.72 7.75
CA PRO A 96 10.24 0.94 7.92
C PRO A 96 10.46 -0.14 8.98
N PHE A 97 9.39 -0.48 9.70
CA PHE A 97 9.37 -1.59 10.63
C PHE A 97 8.19 -2.53 10.37
N SER A 98 8.29 -3.75 10.87
CA SER A 98 7.13 -4.64 11.04
C SER A 98 7.22 -5.40 12.36
N VAL A 99 6.08 -5.59 13.01
CA VAL A 99 5.97 -6.35 14.25
C VAL A 99 4.94 -7.47 14.09
N GLU A 100 5.28 -8.64 14.58
CA GLU A 100 4.45 -9.83 14.54
C GLU A 100 4.32 -10.45 15.93
N LEU A 101 3.10 -10.85 16.28
CA LEU A 101 2.77 -11.57 17.50
C LEU A 101 2.52 -13.06 17.20
N GLY A 102 3.29 -13.93 17.86
CA GLY A 102 2.93 -15.34 18.05
C GLY A 102 2.87 -16.24 16.81
N GLY A 103 3.48 -15.86 15.68
CA GLY A 103 3.47 -16.65 14.45
C GLY A 103 2.30 -16.29 13.52
N SER A 104 2.25 -15.04 13.05
CA SER A 104 1.16 -14.39 12.31
C SER A 104 0.62 -15.26 11.18
N MET A 105 1.51 -15.82 10.37
CA MET A 105 1.18 -16.68 9.23
C MET A 105 0.38 -17.93 9.63
N MET A 106 0.76 -18.59 10.73
CA MET A 106 0.03 -19.78 11.20
C MET A 106 -1.33 -19.43 11.79
N LEU A 107 -1.46 -18.22 12.33
CA LEU A 107 -2.69 -17.71 12.95
C LEU A 107 -3.59 -16.97 11.93
N GLN A 108 -3.15 -16.83 10.67
CA GLN A 108 -3.77 -15.98 9.66
C GLN A 108 -3.96 -14.54 10.15
N GLN A 109 -3.06 -14.08 11.00
CA GLN A 109 -2.97 -12.70 11.48
C GLN A 109 -1.98 -11.94 10.60
N SER A 110 -2.14 -10.62 10.52
CA SER A 110 -1.21 -9.77 9.79
C SER A 110 -0.11 -9.27 10.73
N PRO A 111 1.17 -9.30 10.32
CA PRO A 111 2.14 -8.39 10.90
C PRO A 111 1.66 -6.95 10.70
N LEU A 112 1.98 -6.08 11.66
CA LEU A 112 1.67 -4.66 11.57
C LEU A 112 2.92 -3.86 11.24
N TYR A 113 2.76 -2.88 10.36
CA TYR A 113 3.85 -2.12 9.76
C TYR A 113 3.79 -0.66 10.19
N GLY A 114 4.93 0.02 10.09
CA GLY A 114 5.00 1.46 10.26
C GLY A 114 6.37 1.99 9.87
N THR A 115 6.62 3.25 10.20
CA THR A 115 7.93 3.90 9.99
C THR A 115 8.42 4.41 11.34
N CYS A 116 9.70 4.19 11.63
CA CYS A 116 10.36 4.71 12.83
C CYS A 116 10.33 6.24 12.87
N GLY A 117 10.56 6.80 14.05
CA GLY A 117 10.65 8.24 14.29
C GLY A 117 9.56 8.79 15.21
N ASP A 118 8.39 8.16 15.23
CA ASP A 118 7.29 8.43 16.15
C ASP A 118 6.83 7.13 16.83
N THR A 119 6.06 7.28 17.91
CA THR A 119 5.40 6.16 18.59
C THR A 119 4.25 5.62 17.73
N ALA A 120 4.15 4.29 17.60
CA ALA A 120 3.10 3.60 16.87
C ALA A 120 2.28 2.68 17.77
N ASP A 121 0.96 2.74 17.63
CA ASP A 121 0.02 1.89 18.35
C ASP A 121 -0.35 0.68 17.49
N LEU A 122 0.09 -0.51 17.91
CA LEU A 122 -0.09 -1.76 17.17
C LEU A 122 -1.06 -2.67 17.92
N LEU A 123 -2.28 -2.82 17.41
CA LEU A 123 -3.32 -3.64 18.06
C LEU A 123 -3.37 -5.05 17.47
N PHE A 124 -3.25 -6.06 18.33
CA PHE A 124 -3.26 -7.47 17.94
C PHE A 124 -4.38 -8.26 18.63
N PRO A 125 -4.96 -9.29 17.98
CA PRO A 125 -5.81 -10.26 18.63
C PRO A 125 -4.94 -11.28 19.37
N VAL A 126 -5.31 -11.62 20.61
CA VAL A 126 -4.67 -12.70 21.36
C VAL A 126 -5.60 -13.91 21.29
N LEU A 127 -5.19 -14.92 20.52
CA LEU A 127 -5.92 -16.16 20.34
C LEU A 127 -5.37 -17.23 21.28
N ALA A 128 -6.15 -18.29 21.52
CA ALA A 128 -5.70 -19.42 22.34
C ALA A 128 -4.44 -20.12 21.78
N ALA A 129 -4.22 -20.02 20.46
CA ALA A 129 -3.04 -20.57 19.78
C ALA A 129 -1.88 -19.56 19.66
N THR A 130 -2.05 -18.31 20.09
CA THR A 130 -1.00 -17.29 20.02
C THR A 130 0.19 -17.71 20.87
N GLN A 131 1.35 -17.87 20.22
CA GLN A 131 2.58 -18.21 20.92
C GLN A 131 3.10 -16.98 21.68
N PRO A 132 3.74 -17.15 22.85
CA PRO A 132 4.30 -16.04 23.64
C PRO A 132 5.63 -15.56 23.03
N LYS A 133 5.58 -15.11 21.78
CA LYS A 133 6.71 -14.71 20.96
C LYS A 133 6.42 -13.40 20.24
N LEU A 134 7.42 -12.53 20.19
CA LEU A 134 7.40 -11.30 19.42
C LEU A 134 8.52 -11.32 18.38
N THR A 135 8.17 -11.03 17.14
CA THR A 135 9.11 -10.88 16.02
C THR A 135 9.10 -9.42 15.61
N VAL A 136 10.28 -8.82 15.50
CA VAL A 136 10.47 -7.42 15.15
C VAL A 136 11.42 -7.35 13.97
N TYR A 137 10.99 -6.67 12.91
CA TYR A 137 11.83 -6.34 11.78
C TYR A 137 12.05 -4.83 11.76
N VAL A 138 13.29 -4.42 11.96
CA VAL A 138 13.80 -3.07 11.74
C VAL A 138 15.16 -3.21 11.06
N ASP A 139 15.74 -2.11 10.57
CA ASP A 139 17.11 -2.15 10.08
C ASP A 139 18.11 -2.46 11.19
N GLU A 140 19.22 -3.13 10.83
CA GLU A 140 20.28 -3.48 11.78
C GLU A 140 20.83 -2.23 12.47
N GLY A 141 21.02 -2.31 13.79
CA GLY A 141 21.51 -1.18 14.60
C GLY A 141 20.45 -0.18 15.03
N VAL A 142 19.20 -0.30 14.58
CA VAL A 142 18.09 0.56 15.04
C VAL A 142 17.59 0.09 16.40
N ALA A 143 17.63 0.96 17.41
CA ALA A 143 17.07 0.67 18.73
C ALA A 143 15.54 0.77 18.69
N TRP A 144 14.89 -0.09 19.46
CA TRP A 144 13.43 -0.11 19.55
C TRP A 144 12.94 -0.59 20.93
N THR A 145 11.73 -0.18 21.28
CA THR A 145 11.01 -0.59 22.50
C THR A 145 9.57 -0.91 22.17
N ALA A 146 9.02 -1.95 22.80
CA ALA A 146 7.65 -2.36 22.68
C ALA A 146 7.02 -2.46 24.07
N THR A 147 6.02 -1.63 24.35
CA THR A 147 5.33 -1.58 25.63
C THR A 147 3.96 -2.26 25.52
N PRO A 148 3.78 -3.46 26.12
CA PRO A 148 2.54 -4.21 26.01
C PRO A 148 1.45 -3.72 26.95
N LEU A 149 0.24 -3.59 26.42
CA LEU A 149 -0.99 -3.32 27.15
C LEU A 149 -2.01 -4.41 26.80
N PHE A 150 -2.04 -5.49 27.59
CA PHE A 150 -2.99 -6.59 27.38
C PHE A 150 -4.36 -6.28 27.95
N SER A 151 -5.41 -6.70 27.25
CA SER A 151 -6.79 -6.60 27.69
C SER A 151 -7.49 -7.96 27.68
N THR A 152 -8.44 -8.13 28.59
CA THR A 152 -9.40 -9.25 28.56
C THR A 152 -10.53 -9.01 27.56
N ASP A 153 -10.67 -7.79 27.05
CA ASP A 153 -11.65 -7.46 26.02
C ASP A 153 -11.23 -8.02 24.65
N PRO A 154 -12.18 -8.49 23.83
CA PRO A 154 -11.89 -9.02 22.51
C PRO A 154 -11.33 -7.94 21.59
N PHE A 155 -10.55 -8.38 20.60
CA PHE A 155 -10.08 -7.50 19.54
C PHE A 155 -11.25 -6.84 18.78
N PRO A 156 -11.25 -5.52 18.57
CA PRO A 156 -12.37 -4.80 17.99
C PRO A 156 -12.36 -4.86 16.45
N THR A 157 -12.69 -6.03 15.87
CA THR A 157 -12.81 -6.16 14.41
C THR A 157 -13.99 -5.36 13.85
N GLU A 158 -13.73 -4.49 12.87
CA GLU A 158 -14.76 -3.82 12.09
C GLU A 158 -15.34 -4.78 11.05
N THR A 159 -16.62 -5.10 11.16
CA THR A 159 -17.28 -6.09 10.28
C THR A 159 -17.51 -5.58 8.86
N SER A 160 -17.81 -4.29 8.67
CA SER A 160 -17.93 -3.68 7.33
C SER A 160 -16.59 -3.76 6.59
N LEU A 161 -15.51 -3.33 7.24
CA LEU A 161 -14.17 -3.43 6.67
C LEU A 161 -13.77 -4.88 6.40
N ALA A 162 -14.06 -5.82 7.30
CA ALA A 162 -13.79 -7.25 7.07
C ALA A 162 -14.47 -7.78 5.79
N SER A 163 -15.73 -7.40 5.56
CA SER A 163 -16.48 -7.76 4.35
C SER A 163 -15.84 -7.15 3.11
N ASP A 164 -15.48 -5.86 3.15
CA ASP A 164 -14.87 -5.17 2.03
C ASP A 164 -13.46 -5.71 1.71
N CYS A 165 -12.67 -6.07 2.72
CA CYS A 165 -11.38 -6.73 2.56
C CYS A 165 -11.53 -8.07 1.84
N SER A 166 -12.51 -8.89 2.24
CA SER A 166 -12.77 -10.17 1.56
C SER A 166 -13.22 -9.98 0.11
N ALA A 167 -14.09 -9.00 -0.16
CA ALA A 167 -14.55 -8.68 -1.50
C ALA A 167 -13.40 -8.17 -2.38
N PHE A 168 -12.57 -7.28 -1.83
CA PHE A 168 -11.39 -6.75 -2.49
C PHE A 168 -10.37 -7.86 -2.80
N ALA A 169 -10.15 -8.81 -1.88
CA ALA A 169 -9.27 -9.94 -2.11
C ALA A 169 -9.72 -10.78 -3.32
N ALA A 170 -11.03 -10.97 -3.51
CA ALA A 170 -11.57 -11.66 -4.67
C ALA A 170 -11.33 -10.88 -5.98
N VAL A 171 -11.62 -9.58 -5.99
CA VAL A 171 -11.38 -8.68 -7.13
C VAL A 171 -9.90 -8.67 -7.52
N TYR A 172 -9.01 -8.44 -6.55
CA TYR A 172 -7.58 -8.40 -6.78
C TYR A 172 -7.03 -9.74 -7.29
N SER A 173 -7.53 -10.86 -6.73
CA SER A 173 -7.20 -12.20 -7.23
C SER A 173 -7.66 -12.41 -8.68
N ALA A 174 -8.81 -11.86 -9.08
CA ALA A 174 -9.31 -12.00 -10.44
C ALA A 174 -8.39 -11.32 -11.47
N TYR A 175 -7.89 -10.12 -11.17
CA TYR A 175 -6.87 -9.46 -11.99
C TYR A 175 -5.58 -10.28 -12.09
N LEU A 176 -5.05 -10.73 -10.95
CA LEU A 176 -3.84 -11.55 -10.90
C LEU A 176 -4.00 -12.84 -11.72
N ASN A 177 -5.13 -13.53 -11.60
CA ASN A 177 -5.39 -14.77 -12.33
C ASN A 177 -5.62 -14.53 -13.82
N ALA A 178 -6.21 -13.39 -14.21
CA ALA A 178 -6.31 -13.00 -15.61
C ALA A 178 -4.92 -12.86 -16.23
N ASP A 179 -4.03 -12.09 -15.60
CA ASP A 179 -2.66 -11.87 -16.09
C ASP A 179 -1.82 -13.15 -16.09
N GLN A 180 -1.89 -13.92 -15.01
CA GLN A 180 -1.16 -15.19 -14.91
C GLN A 180 -1.63 -16.21 -15.95
N GLY A 181 -2.94 -16.36 -16.11
CA GLY A 181 -3.54 -17.27 -17.07
C GLY A 181 -3.19 -16.92 -18.51
N TYR A 182 -3.20 -15.63 -18.86
CA TYR A 182 -2.80 -15.18 -20.20
C TYR A 182 -1.29 -15.30 -20.45
N GLY A 183 -0.47 -14.77 -19.54
CA GLY A 183 0.97 -14.65 -19.72
C GLY A 183 1.73 -15.94 -19.37
N PRO A 184 2.15 -16.12 -18.10
CA PRO A 184 2.94 -17.27 -17.65
C PRO A 184 2.36 -18.64 -18.02
N TYR A 185 1.07 -18.85 -17.80
CA TYR A 185 0.44 -20.17 -17.95
C TYR A 185 -0.14 -20.43 -19.34
N LYS A 186 -0.38 -19.38 -20.13
CA LYS A 186 -0.97 -19.47 -21.48
C LYS A 186 -2.24 -20.33 -21.54
N ALA A 187 -3.04 -20.28 -20.48
CA ALA A 187 -4.27 -21.04 -20.31
C ALA A 187 -5.37 -20.56 -21.27
N PHE A 188 -5.34 -19.30 -21.67
CA PHE A 188 -6.31 -18.69 -22.58
C PHE A 188 -5.70 -17.52 -23.38
N GLY A 189 -6.42 -17.10 -24.42
CA GLY A 189 -6.01 -16.00 -25.31
C GLY A 189 -6.58 -14.63 -24.90
N GLU A 190 -6.36 -13.64 -25.77
CA GLU A 190 -6.68 -12.22 -25.52
C GLU A 190 -8.14 -11.96 -25.17
N ASP A 191 -9.08 -12.59 -25.90
CA ASP A 191 -10.52 -12.38 -25.69
C ASP A 191 -10.97 -12.79 -24.28
N GLU A 192 -10.44 -13.90 -23.77
CA GLU A 192 -10.77 -14.41 -22.44
C GLU A 192 -10.09 -13.59 -21.35
N TRP A 193 -8.87 -13.12 -21.59
CA TRP A 193 -8.20 -12.15 -20.71
C TRP A 193 -9.04 -10.87 -20.59
N ALA A 194 -9.43 -10.27 -21.72
CA ALA A 194 -10.23 -9.04 -21.74
C ALA A 194 -11.57 -9.21 -21.02
N ARG A 195 -12.24 -10.35 -21.23
CA ARG A 195 -13.49 -10.68 -20.54
C ARG A 195 -13.31 -10.77 -19.02
N ARG A 196 -12.25 -11.42 -18.55
CA ARG A 196 -11.95 -11.57 -17.11
C ARG A 196 -11.57 -10.24 -16.46
N VAL A 197 -10.74 -9.44 -17.14
CA VAL A 197 -10.37 -8.09 -16.69
C VAL A 197 -11.60 -7.18 -16.62
N GLY A 198 -12.46 -7.20 -17.63
CA GLY A 198 -13.72 -6.44 -17.61
C GLY A 198 -14.62 -6.81 -16.46
N ALA A 199 -14.78 -8.12 -16.18
CA ALA A 199 -15.57 -8.59 -15.05
C ALA A 199 -14.97 -8.15 -13.70
N ALA A 200 -13.65 -8.24 -13.52
CA ALA A 200 -12.98 -7.76 -12.31
C ALA A 200 -13.15 -6.24 -12.11
N THR A 201 -13.14 -5.46 -13.19
CA THR A 201 -13.41 -4.01 -13.16
C THR A 201 -14.85 -3.71 -12.77
N ASP A 202 -15.82 -4.46 -13.29
CA ASP A 202 -17.24 -4.32 -12.89
C ASP A 202 -17.44 -4.67 -11.40
N ASP A 203 -16.79 -5.72 -10.91
CA ASP A 203 -16.84 -6.12 -9.50
C ASP A 203 -16.19 -5.04 -8.60
N LEU A 204 -15.05 -4.45 -9.03
CA LEU A 204 -14.42 -3.34 -8.33
C LEU A 204 -15.35 -2.11 -8.28
N ALA A 205 -16.02 -1.78 -9.38
CA ALA A 205 -16.98 -0.68 -9.43
C ALA A 205 -18.15 -0.91 -8.46
N ALA A 206 -18.68 -2.13 -8.42
CA ALA A 206 -19.76 -2.51 -7.50
C ALA A 206 -19.32 -2.43 -6.03
N LEU A 207 -18.10 -2.89 -5.72
CA LEU A 207 -17.53 -2.79 -4.38
C LEU A 207 -17.33 -1.33 -3.98
N ALA A 208 -16.73 -0.50 -4.84
CA ALA A 208 -16.53 0.92 -4.59
C ALA A 208 -17.85 1.67 -4.36
N ALA A 209 -18.92 1.30 -5.06
CA ALA A 209 -20.24 1.91 -4.92
C ALA A 209 -21.02 1.47 -3.66
N SER A 210 -20.71 0.31 -3.10
CA SER A 210 -21.45 -0.29 -1.98
C SER A 210 -20.72 -0.26 -0.65
N SER A 211 -19.39 -0.10 -0.67
CA SER A 211 -18.56 -0.02 0.54
C SER A 211 -18.97 1.14 1.44
N THR A 212 -19.10 0.85 2.73
CA THR A 212 -19.36 1.85 3.79
C THR A 212 -18.26 1.89 4.83
N SER A 213 -17.17 1.16 4.62
CA SER A 213 -16.02 1.11 5.54
C SER A 213 -15.06 2.28 5.29
N SER A 214 -14.02 2.35 6.11
CA SER A 214 -12.96 3.34 5.98
C SER A 214 -12.18 3.29 4.65
N ILE A 215 -12.21 2.16 3.93
CA ILE A 215 -11.49 2.00 2.65
C ILE A 215 -12.30 2.42 1.41
N ALA A 216 -13.57 2.82 1.59
CA ALA A 216 -14.44 3.21 0.47
C ALA A 216 -13.82 4.28 -0.47
N PRO A 217 -13.17 5.36 0.03
CA PRO A 217 -12.53 6.34 -0.84
C PRO A 217 -11.40 5.75 -1.70
N ALA A 218 -10.55 4.91 -1.11
CA ALA A 218 -9.45 4.26 -1.81
C ALA A 218 -9.95 3.30 -2.89
N LEU A 219 -11.09 2.62 -2.66
CA LEU A 219 -11.74 1.77 -3.66
C LEU A 219 -12.25 2.58 -4.87
N VAL A 220 -12.83 3.76 -4.63
CA VAL A 220 -13.30 4.66 -5.70
C VAL A 220 -12.13 5.17 -6.52
N GLU A 221 -11.06 5.65 -5.88
CA GLU A 221 -9.85 6.12 -6.56
C GLU A 221 -9.15 5.01 -7.34
N LEU A 222 -9.09 3.80 -6.78
CA LEU A 222 -8.53 2.63 -7.45
C LEU A 222 -9.33 2.30 -8.71
N HIS A 223 -10.67 2.27 -8.61
CA HIS A 223 -11.53 2.04 -9.77
C HIS A 223 -11.32 3.11 -10.84
N GLU A 224 -11.26 4.40 -10.46
CA GLU A 224 -11.01 5.50 -11.39
C GLU A 224 -9.65 5.35 -12.10
N SER A 225 -8.60 4.97 -11.36
CA SER A 225 -7.28 4.69 -11.93
C SER A 225 -7.34 3.54 -12.95
N VAL A 226 -8.05 2.46 -12.64
CA VAL A 226 -8.17 1.31 -13.55
C VAL A 226 -8.87 1.68 -14.86
N ILE A 227 -9.96 2.45 -14.82
CA ILE A 227 -10.71 2.79 -16.04
C ILE A 227 -10.05 3.90 -16.87
N THR A 228 -9.22 4.73 -16.26
CA THR A 228 -8.53 5.84 -16.95
C THR A 228 -7.16 5.44 -17.49
N THR A 229 -6.55 4.39 -16.93
CA THR A 229 -5.24 3.91 -17.36
C THR A 229 -5.39 2.91 -18.50
N GLU A 230 -4.69 3.14 -19.61
CA GLU A 230 -4.62 2.16 -20.68
C GLU A 230 -3.92 0.89 -20.17
N THR A 231 -4.67 -0.21 -20.15
CA THR A 231 -4.16 -1.48 -19.65
C THR A 231 -3.45 -2.24 -20.78
N ALA A 232 -2.15 -2.49 -20.62
CA ALA A 232 -1.42 -3.34 -21.54
C ALA A 232 -1.89 -4.81 -21.39
N LEU A 233 -1.97 -5.51 -22.52
CA LEU A 233 -2.35 -6.91 -22.57
C LEU A 233 -1.42 -7.76 -21.68
N GLY A 234 -2.00 -8.49 -20.72
CA GLY A 234 -1.27 -9.28 -19.74
C GLY A 234 -0.66 -8.50 -18.57
N ALA A 235 -1.10 -7.25 -18.36
CA ALA A 235 -0.70 -6.40 -17.25
C ALA A 235 -1.91 -5.61 -16.69
N ALA A 236 -3.02 -6.30 -16.42
CA ALA A 236 -4.25 -5.73 -15.87
C ALA A 236 -4.25 -5.54 -14.36
N THR A 237 -3.32 -6.16 -13.65
CA THR A 237 -3.14 -5.92 -12.21
C THR A 237 -2.96 -4.42 -11.98
N PRO A 238 -3.84 -3.76 -11.20
CA PRO A 238 -3.83 -2.31 -11.10
C PRO A 238 -2.49 -1.78 -10.57
N VAL A 239 -1.96 -0.75 -11.22
CA VAL A 239 -0.66 -0.12 -10.88
C VAL A 239 -0.83 1.02 -9.86
N ALA A 240 -2.04 1.18 -9.30
CA ALA A 240 -2.38 2.14 -8.25
C ALA A 240 -1.84 1.66 -6.88
N HIS A 241 -0.51 1.59 -6.78
CA HIS A 241 0.20 1.06 -5.61
C HIS A 241 -0.16 1.77 -4.30
N GLU A 242 -0.44 3.07 -4.35
CA GLU A 242 -0.83 3.86 -3.19
C GLU A 242 -2.19 3.41 -2.64
N GLN A 243 -3.23 3.36 -3.48
CA GLN A 243 -4.57 2.95 -3.08
C GLN A 243 -4.61 1.49 -2.62
N ILE A 244 -3.89 0.60 -3.31
CA ILE A 244 -3.75 -0.79 -2.90
C ILE A 244 -3.07 -0.86 -1.52
N GLY A 245 -2.01 -0.07 -1.29
CA GLY A 245 -1.34 0.03 0.00
C GLY A 245 -2.30 0.44 1.12
N VAL A 246 -3.08 1.51 0.90
CA VAL A 246 -4.09 1.99 1.86
C VAL A 246 -5.10 0.89 2.21
N ILE A 247 -5.61 0.18 1.19
CA ILE A 247 -6.58 -0.90 1.40
C ILE A 247 -5.93 -2.04 2.20
N MET A 248 -4.74 -2.49 1.79
CA MET A 248 -4.03 -3.59 2.45
C MET A 248 -3.68 -3.25 3.90
N ASP A 249 -3.23 -2.03 4.18
CA ASP A 249 -2.89 -1.58 5.53
C ASP A 249 -4.12 -1.55 6.44
N ALA A 250 -5.24 -1.00 5.96
CA ALA A 250 -6.49 -1.00 6.71
C ALA A 250 -6.96 -2.44 7.01
N CYS A 251 -6.88 -3.34 6.03
CA CYS A 251 -7.21 -4.75 6.20
C CYS A 251 -6.28 -5.48 7.19
N ASN A 252 -4.98 -5.15 7.18
CA ASN A 252 -4.00 -5.70 8.13
C ASN A 252 -4.24 -5.22 9.55
N VAL A 253 -4.51 -3.92 9.74
CA VAL A 253 -4.87 -3.35 11.04
C VAL A 253 -6.15 -3.97 11.58
N ASN A 254 -7.14 -4.25 10.71
CA ASN A 254 -8.37 -4.95 11.09
C ASN A 254 -8.20 -6.47 11.29
N GLN A 255 -7.00 -7.00 11.04
CA GLN A 255 -6.66 -8.42 11.12
C GLN A 255 -7.54 -9.30 10.22
N THR A 256 -7.85 -8.75 9.04
CA THR A 256 -8.51 -9.41 7.93
C THR A 256 -7.66 -9.29 6.67
N PRO A 257 -6.44 -9.88 6.66
CA PRO A 257 -5.49 -9.74 5.57
C PRO A 257 -6.09 -10.10 4.22
N ILE A 258 -5.65 -9.37 3.19
CA ILE A 258 -5.95 -9.71 1.80
C ILE A 258 -5.17 -10.99 1.43
N VAL A 259 -5.87 -12.12 1.40
CA VAL A 259 -5.33 -13.40 0.93
C VAL A 259 -5.74 -13.60 -0.51
N THR A 260 -4.76 -13.60 -1.41
CA THR A 260 -5.01 -13.82 -2.83
C THR A 260 -5.20 -15.30 -3.13
N SER A 261 -6.15 -15.60 -4.01
CA SER A 261 -6.37 -16.95 -4.54
C SER A 261 -5.66 -17.11 -5.87
N ALA A 262 -4.86 -18.17 -6.00
CA ALA A 262 -4.15 -18.50 -7.23
C ALA A 262 -4.86 -19.64 -7.97
N GLU A 263 -5.57 -19.33 -9.05
CA GLU A 263 -6.22 -20.34 -9.92
C GLU A 263 -5.19 -21.27 -10.57
N PHE A 264 -4.01 -20.73 -10.90
CA PHE A 264 -2.95 -21.44 -11.61
C PHE A 264 -1.81 -21.93 -10.70
N GLY A 265 -1.99 -21.86 -9.37
CA GLY A 265 -1.01 -22.29 -8.38
C GLY A 265 0.01 -21.21 -8.00
N GLY A 266 0.26 -21.13 -6.69
CA GLY A 266 1.26 -20.31 -6.01
C GLY A 266 1.64 -20.99 -4.69
#